data_AF-A0A356HUY6-F1
#
_entry.id   AF-A0A356HUY6-F1
#
_cell.length_a   1.000
_cell.length_b   1.000
_cell.length_c   1.000
_cell.angle_alpha   90.00
_cell.angle_beta   90.00
_cell.angle_gamma   90.00
#
_symmetry.space_group_name_H-M   'P 1'
#
loop_
_entity.id
_entity.type
_entity.pdbx_description
1 polymer ?
#
loop_
_entity_poly.entity_id
_entity_poly.type
_entity_poly.pdbx_seq_one_letter_code
_entity_poly.pdbx_strand_id
1 'polypeptide(L)' 'MEVVDLKHAMETRKFVERAKGILMKRLNISEDEAFKLLQAQSQKENKKLKDIAEIVITATSMI' A
#
# COMPACT_ATOMS: atom_id res chain seq x y z
N MET A 1 1.13 11.52 26.20
CA MET A 1 1.46 12.02 24.85
C MET A 1 0.97 10.94 23.87
N GLU A 2 -0.32 10.92 23.55
CA GLU A 2 -1.01 9.73 22.97
C GLU A 2 -1.67 9.97 21.61
N VAL A 3 -1.35 11.09 20.94
CA VAL A 3 -2.04 11.51 19.71
C VAL A 3 -1.28 11.09 18.43
N VAL A 4 -0.13 10.44 18.56
CA VAL A 4 0.77 10.16 17.41
C VAL A 4 0.42 8.85 16.70
N ASP A 5 -0.01 7.82 17.45
CA ASP A 5 -0.29 6.49 16.90
C ASP A 5 -1.55 6.46 16.02
N LEU A 6 -2.61 7.16 16.43
CA LEU A 6 -3.87 7.23 15.68
C LEU A 6 -3.71 7.86 14.31
N LYS A 7 -2.86 8.90 14.19
CA LYS A 7 -2.59 9.56 12.91
C LYS A 7 -1.86 8.62 11.96
N HIS A 8 -0.88 7.84 12.46
CA HIS A 8 -0.15 6.88 11.65
C HIS A 8 -1.02 5.73 11.12
N ALA A 9 -1.96 5.23 11.92
CA ALA A 9 -2.89 4.19 11.48
C ALA A 9 -3.82 4.68 10.35
N MET A 10 -4.33 5.91 10.46
CA MET A 10 -5.20 6.50 9.44
C MET A 10 -4.45 6.79 8.14
N GLU A 11 -3.22 7.27 8.22
CA GLU A 11 -2.36 7.48 7.04
C GLU A 11 -2.08 6.16 6.32
N THR A 12 -1.71 5.13 7.08
CA THR A 12 -1.39 3.81 6.53
C THR A 12 -2.55 3.27 5.69
N ARG A 13 -3.80 3.38 6.19
CA ARG A 13 -4.99 2.98 5.42
C ARG A 13 -5.11 3.73 4.10
N LYS A 14 -4.90 5.05 4.08
CA LYS A 14 -4.97 5.85 2.84
C LYS A 14 -3.96 5.40 1.79
N PHE A 15 -2.72 5.12 2.19
CA PHE A 15 -1.68 4.67 1.25
C PHE A 15 -2.02 3.28 0.69
N VAL A 16 -2.41 2.34 1.56
CA VAL A 16 -2.77 0.98 1.13
C VAL A 16 -3.96 0.99 0.18
N GLU A 17 -5.01 1.75 0.46
CA GLU A 17 -6.18 1.90 -0.43
C GLU A 17 -5.80 2.45 -1.81
N ARG A 18 -4.95 3.49 -1.85
CA ARG A 18 -4.44 4.05 -3.11
C ARG A 18 -3.61 3.04 -3.90
N ALA A 19 -2.69 2.35 -3.23
CA ALA A 19 -1.84 1.36 -3.87
C ALA A 19 -2.67 0.19 -4.42
N LYS A 20 -3.68 -0.29 -3.67
CA LYS A 20 -4.64 -1.29 -4.17
C LYS A 20 -5.32 -0.79 -5.45
N GLY A 21 -5.90 0.40 -5.45
CA GLY A 21 -6.59 0.95 -6.62
C GLY A 21 -5.69 1.10 -7.85
N ILE A 22 -4.41 1.42 -7.65
CA ILE A 22 -3.41 1.44 -8.72
C ILE A 22 -3.15 0.03 -9.27
N LEU A 23 -2.90 -0.94 -8.39
CA LEU A 23 -2.64 -2.34 -8.78
C LEU A 23 -3.86 -2.94 -9.49
N MET A 24 -5.06 -2.67 -9.00
CA MET A 24 -6.31 -3.07 -9.64
C MET A 24 -6.40 -2.54 -11.07
N LYS A 25 -6.11 -1.24 -11.28
CA LYS A 25 -6.16 -0.64 -12.62
C LYS A 25 -5.03 -1.11 -13.54
N ARG A 26 -3.81 -1.27 -13.02
CA ARG A 26 -2.63 -1.66 -13.82
C ARG A 26 -2.62 -3.13 -14.20
N LEU A 27 -3.04 -4.00 -13.29
CA LEU A 27 -3.00 -5.46 -13.46
C LEU A 27 -4.38 -6.05 -13.77
N ASN A 28 -5.44 -5.24 -13.75
CA ASN A 28 -6.82 -5.66 -13.94
C ASN A 28 -7.24 -6.79 -12.97
N ILE A 29 -6.86 -6.64 -11.71
CA ILE A 29 -7.08 -7.63 -10.64
C ILE A 29 -8.11 -7.13 -9.63
N SER A 30 -8.63 -8.07 -8.84
CA SER A 30 -9.57 -7.77 -7.74
C SER A 30 -8.86 -7.10 -6.56
N GLU A 31 -9.64 -6.47 -5.68
CA GLU A 31 -9.11 -5.81 -4.48
C GLU A 31 -8.36 -6.79 -3.55
N ASP A 32 -8.90 -8.00 -3.37
CA ASP A 32 -8.27 -9.07 -2.58
C ASP A 32 -6.88 -9.44 -3.14
N GLU A 33 -6.78 -9.59 -4.47
CA GLU A 33 -5.50 -9.90 -5.13
C GLU A 33 -4.51 -8.75 -4.99
N ALA A 34 -4.97 -7.50 -5.16
CA ALA A 34 -4.14 -6.33 -4.96
C ALA A 34 -3.60 -6.25 -3.52
N PHE A 35 -4.43 -6.57 -2.52
CA PHE A 35 -4.01 -6.61 -1.12
C PHE A 35 -3.01 -7.75 -0.86
N LYS A 36 -3.26 -8.95 -1.41
CA LYS A 36 -2.33 -10.08 -1.32
C LYS A 36 -0.97 -9.75 -1.96
N LEU A 37 -0.95 -9.04 -3.08
CA LEU A 37 0.30 -8.59 -3.70
C LEU A 37 1.08 -7.62 -2.81
N LEU A 38 0.40 -6.62 -2.23
CA LEU A 38 1.04 -5.70 -1.28
C LEU A 38 1.59 -6.45 -0.07
N GLN A 39 0.84 -7.41 0.47
CA GLN A 39 1.26 -8.21 1.60
C GLN A 39 2.44 -9.14 1.26
N ALA A 40 2.40 -9.80 0.09
CA ALA A 40 3.49 -10.64 -0.38
C ALA A 40 4.77 -9.83 -0.61
N GLN A 41 4.65 -8.64 -1.19
CA GLN A 41 5.78 -7.73 -1.40
C GLN A 41 6.34 -7.21 -0.05
N SER A 42 5.47 -6.92 0.92
CA SER A 42 5.88 -6.54 2.28
C SER A 42 6.68 -7.64 2.97
N GLN A 43 6.26 -8.89 2.86
CA GLN A 43 7.00 -10.03 3.40
C GLN A 43 8.34 -10.24 2.67
N LYS A 44 8.33 -10.15 1.33
CA LYS A 44 9.52 -10.32 0.50
C LYS A 44 10.60 -9.27 0.79
N GLU A 45 10.19 -8.03 0.99
CA GLU A 45 11.09 -6.89 1.24
C GLU A 45 11.40 -6.67 2.73
N ASN A 46 10.74 -7.41 3.63
CA ASN A 46 10.78 -7.18 5.08
C ASN A 46 10.50 -5.71 5.47
N LYS A 47 9.52 -5.09 4.79
CA LYS A 47 9.13 -3.68 4.98
C LYS A 47 7.68 -3.59 5.43
N LYS A 48 7.32 -2.48 6.09
CA LYS A 48 5.92 -2.29 6.53
C LYS A 48 5.02 -2.15 5.31
N LEU A 49 3.76 -2.56 5.45
CA LEU A 49 2.78 -2.47 4.37
C LEU A 49 2.59 -1.03 3.85
N LYS A 50 2.72 -0.02 4.74
CA LYS A 50 2.72 1.40 4.37
C LYS A 50 3.84 1.72 3.38
N ASP A 51 5.07 1.32 3.69
CA ASP A 51 6.25 1.60 2.86
C ASP A 51 6.09 0.97 1.46
N ILE A 52 5.60 -0.27 1.40
CA ILE A 52 5.32 -0.92 0.12
C ILE A 52 4.24 -0.17 -0.68
N ALA A 53 3.16 0.24 -0.01
CA ALA A 53 2.10 1.00 -0.66
C ALA A 53 2.62 2.34 -1.21
N GLU A 54 3.47 3.05 -0.46
CA GLU A 54 4.13 4.28 -0.92
C GLU A 54 5.05 4.04 -2.12
N ILE A 55 5.83 2.95 -2.12
CA ILE A 55 6.67 2.56 -3.26
C ILE A 55 5.82 2.31 -4.50
N VAL A 56 4.72 1.57 -4.38
CA VAL A 56 3.81 1.26 -5.51
C VAL A 56 3.19 2.53 -6.09
N ILE A 57 2.75 3.45 -5.22
CA ILE A 57 2.21 4.75 -5.62
C ILE A 57 3.27 5.57 -6.36
N THR A 58 4.47 5.67 -5.79
CA THR A 58 5.58 6.47 -6.35
C THR A 58 6.06 5.89 -7.68
N ALA A 59 6.24 4.57 -7.76
CA ALA A 59 6.65 3.89 -8.98
C ALA A 59 5.63 4.06 -10.11
N THR A 60 4.34 4.15 -9.78
CA THR A 60 3.29 4.41 -10.76
C THR A 60 3.24 5.87 -11.21
N SER A 61 3.52 6.82 -10.31
CA SER A 61 3.52 8.25 -10.61
C SER A 61 4.73 8.72 -11.42
N MET A 62 5.77 7.89 -11.55
CA MET A 62 6.97 8.16 -12.34
C MET A 62 6.87 7.69 -13.80
N ILE A 63 5.69 7.27 -14.26
CA ILE A 63 5.42 6.77 -15.61
C ILE A 63 4.31 7.59 -16.23
#